data_AF-A0A965PDA1-F1
#
_entry.id   AF-A0A965PDA1-F1
#
_cell.length_a   1.000
_cell.length_b   1.000
_cell.length_c   1.000
_cell.angle_alpha   90.00
_cell.angle_beta   90.00
_cell.angle_gamma   90.00
#
_symmetry.space_group_name_H-M   'P 1'
#
loop_
_entity.id
_entity.type
_entity.pdbx_description
1 polymer ?
#
loop_
_entity_poly.entity_id
_entity_poly.type
_entity_poly.pdbx_seq_one_letter_code
_entity_poly.pdbx_strand_id
1 'polypeptide(L)'
;MTYMRPKFERGLFGSANKFVCNRWTDSSELVAESTEGIRWAQSQLVQGNIVAQGLCSITAAAALATNRWTYTVSLWVPASIAGAGISTVTDPRFNYTTCRNLREEFNTATTVDGMDITTPASTIGPVGSVWTGTAWTTSSLTAVAMVFVVYDLGGNAYAFFDRPNPVRCTDA
;
A
#
# COMPACT_ATOMS: atom_id res chain seq x y z
N MET A 1 -19.54 -25.86 -7.31
CA MET A 1 -19.81 -27.01 -6.42
C MET A 1 -21.31 -27.06 -6.17
N THR A 2 -21.98 -28.16 -6.47
CA THR A 2 -23.42 -28.31 -6.20
C THR A 2 -23.58 -28.59 -4.71
N TYR A 3 -24.05 -27.60 -3.94
CA TYR A 3 -24.31 -27.75 -2.51
C TYR A 3 -25.50 -28.69 -2.33
N MET A 4 -25.27 -29.91 -1.84
CA MET A 4 -26.35 -30.72 -1.29
C MET A 4 -26.74 -30.13 0.06
N ARG A 5 -27.89 -29.45 0.12
CA ARG A 5 -28.43 -28.83 1.33
C ARG A 5 -28.93 -29.93 2.28
N PRO A 6 -28.26 -30.22 3.40
CA PRO A 6 -28.78 -31.20 4.35
C PRO A 6 -29.99 -30.59 5.06
N LYS A 7 -31.19 -31.06 4.73
CA LYS A 7 -32.40 -30.72 5.49
C LYS A 7 -32.45 -31.59 6.72
N PHE A 8 -32.23 -31.00 7.89
CA PHE A 8 -32.33 -31.72 9.15
C PHE A 8 -33.80 -32.02 9.44
N GLU A 9 -34.15 -33.30 9.58
CA GLU A 9 -35.49 -33.73 9.97
C GLU A 9 -35.66 -33.86 11.50
N ARG A 10 -34.54 -33.89 12.24
CA ARG A 10 -34.48 -33.99 13.70
C ARG A 10 -33.35 -33.09 14.23
N GLY A 11 -33.39 -32.79 15.52
CA GLY A 11 -32.35 -32.00 16.19
C GLY A 11 -31.01 -32.71 16.29
N LEU A 12 -29.92 -31.95 16.39
CA LEU A 12 -28.57 -32.48 16.59
C LEU A 12 -28.26 -32.56 18.10
N PHE A 13 -27.74 -33.70 18.57
CA PHE A 13 -27.29 -33.94 19.95
C PHE A 13 -28.31 -33.68 21.08
N GLY A 14 -29.61 -33.72 20.79
CA GLY A 14 -30.67 -33.61 21.81
C GLY A 14 -30.89 -32.19 22.39
N SER A 15 -30.14 -31.18 21.95
CA SER A 15 -30.19 -29.82 22.48
C SER A 15 -30.61 -28.77 21.43
N ALA A 16 -30.18 -28.88 20.18
CA ALA A 16 -30.58 -27.98 19.10
C ALA A 16 -31.75 -28.59 18.30
N ASN A 17 -32.92 -27.94 18.29
CA ASN A 17 -34.08 -28.43 17.54
C ASN A 17 -33.89 -28.28 16.00
N LYS A 18 -34.75 -28.94 15.23
CA LYS A 18 -34.75 -28.91 13.75
C LYS A 18 -34.72 -27.49 13.18
N PHE A 19 -35.44 -26.57 13.79
CA PHE A 19 -35.53 -25.19 13.33
C PHE A 19 -34.17 -24.48 13.44
N VAL A 20 -33.50 -24.62 14.59
CA VAL A 20 -32.18 -24.03 14.84
C VAL A 20 -31.12 -24.61 13.88
N CYS A 21 -31.11 -25.92 13.68
CA CYS A 21 -30.13 -26.58 12.80
C CYS A 21 -30.24 -26.11 11.34
N ASN A 22 -31.47 -26.03 10.81
CA ASN A 22 -31.69 -25.54 9.44
C ASN A 22 -31.36 -24.04 9.31
N ARG A 23 -31.64 -23.22 10.34
CA ARG A 23 -31.29 -21.79 10.34
C ARG A 23 -29.79 -21.52 10.43
N TRP A 24 -29.01 -22.39 11.08
CA TRP A 24 -27.54 -22.32 11.03
C TRP A 24 -27.02 -22.61 9.64
N THR A 25 -27.56 -23.62 8.96
CA THR A 25 -27.21 -23.93 7.56
C THR A 25 -27.60 -22.77 6.64
N ASP A 26 -28.83 -22.25 6.73
CA ASP A 26 -29.28 -21.09 5.95
C ASP A 26 -28.38 -19.86 6.18
N SER A 27 -28.00 -19.58 7.43
CA SER A 27 -27.12 -18.44 7.75
C SER A 27 -25.71 -18.64 7.18
N SER A 28 -25.18 -19.86 7.25
CA SER A 28 -23.85 -20.17 6.71
C SER A 28 -23.82 -20.08 5.17
N GLU A 29 -24.88 -20.52 4.50
CA GLU A 29 -25.06 -20.41 3.05
C GLU A 29 -25.21 -18.94 2.65
N LEU A 30 -26.04 -18.17 3.36
CA LEU A 30 -26.20 -16.74 3.09
C LEU A 30 -24.89 -15.97 3.21
N VAL A 31 -24.07 -16.26 4.21
CA VAL A 31 -22.74 -15.64 4.36
C VAL A 31 -21.82 -16.04 3.21
N ALA A 32 -21.80 -17.32 2.82
CA ALA A 32 -20.99 -17.80 1.71
C ALA A 32 -21.42 -17.19 0.36
N GLU A 33 -22.73 -17.18 0.08
CA GLU A 33 -23.33 -16.60 -1.13
C GLU A 33 -23.16 -15.07 -1.17
N SER A 34 -23.24 -14.42 -0.01
CA SER A 34 -23.06 -12.96 0.10
C SER A 34 -21.61 -12.55 0.31
N THR A 35 -20.63 -13.46 0.31
CA THR A 35 -19.23 -13.10 0.59
C THR A 35 -18.71 -12.11 -0.46
N GLU A 36 -19.09 -12.29 -1.72
CA GLU A 36 -18.72 -11.38 -2.81
C GLU A 36 -19.42 -10.02 -2.65
N GLY A 37 -20.70 -10.00 -2.29
CA GLY A 37 -21.45 -8.78 -2.01
C GLY A 37 -20.95 -8.01 -0.78
N ILE A 38 -20.54 -8.71 0.28
CA ILE A 38 -19.94 -8.12 1.49
C ILE A 38 -18.57 -7.54 1.17
N ARG A 39 -17.74 -8.23 0.39
CA ARG A 39 -16.43 -7.71 -0.07
C ARG A 39 -16.61 -6.48 -0.94
N TRP A 40 -17.57 -6.51 -1.87
CA TRP A 40 -17.88 -5.35 -2.70
C TRP A 40 -18.38 -4.19 -1.84
N ALA A 41 -19.35 -4.41 -0.94
CA ALA A 41 -19.87 -3.38 -0.04
C ALA A 41 -18.77 -2.78 0.86
N GLN A 42 -17.86 -3.62 1.37
CA GLN A 42 -16.67 -3.16 2.10
C GLN A 42 -15.75 -2.31 1.21
N SER A 43 -15.51 -2.71 -0.04
CA SER A 43 -14.70 -1.91 -0.98
C SER A 43 -15.33 -0.55 -1.31
N GLN A 44 -16.65 -0.45 -1.30
CA GLN A 44 -17.36 0.83 -1.50
C GLN A 44 -17.37 1.70 -0.23
N LEU A 45 -17.43 1.10 0.96
CA LEU A 45 -17.43 1.82 2.24
C LEU A 45 -16.03 2.29 2.69
N VAL A 46 -14.96 1.67 2.19
CA VAL A 46 -13.57 1.91 2.64
C VAL A 46 -12.80 2.84 1.68
N GLN A 47 -13.48 3.50 0.74
CA GLN A 47 -12.83 4.44 -0.18
C GLN A 47 -12.14 5.59 0.59
N GLY A 48 -10.82 5.66 0.49
CA GLY A 48 -9.98 6.65 1.18
C GLY A 48 -9.47 6.26 2.56
N ASN A 49 -9.92 5.15 3.14
CA ASN A 49 -9.40 4.65 4.42
C ASN A 49 -8.16 3.77 4.20
N ILE A 50 -7.17 3.91 5.09
CA ILE A 50 -5.96 3.09 5.06
C ILE A 50 -6.33 1.64 5.34
N VAL A 51 -6.08 0.77 4.36
CA VAL A 51 -6.41 -0.67 4.41
C VAL A 51 -5.23 -1.49 4.93
N ALA A 52 -4.01 -1.02 4.66
CA ALA A 52 -2.77 -1.62 5.13
C ALA A 52 -1.68 -0.56 5.31
N GLN A 53 -0.73 -0.81 6.20
CA GLN A 53 0.47 0.00 6.37
C GLN A 53 1.67 -0.89 6.70
N GLY A 54 2.86 -0.49 6.25
CA GLY A 54 4.07 -1.26 6.46
C GLY A 54 5.33 -0.45 6.22
N LEU A 55 6.40 -0.83 6.90
CA LEU A 55 7.70 -0.21 6.73
C LEU A 55 8.37 -0.82 5.49
N CYS A 56 8.71 0.02 4.51
CA CYS A 56 9.21 -0.42 3.21
C CYS A 56 10.50 0.29 2.83
N SER A 57 11.38 -0.39 2.10
CA SER A 57 12.54 0.20 1.44
C SER A 57 12.15 0.64 0.04
N ILE A 58 12.51 1.87 -0.31
CA ILE A 58 12.43 2.42 -1.66
C ILE A 58 13.67 1.96 -2.41
N THR A 59 13.51 1.20 -3.49
CA THR A 59 14.62 0.57 -4.22
C THR A 59 14.90 1.23 -5.57
N ALA A 60 13.86 1.80 -6.19
CA ALA A 60 13.97 2.49 -7.47
C ALA A 60 12.90 3.59 -7.58
N ALA A 61 13.16 4.54 -8.48
CA ALA A 61 12.24 5.60 -8.85
C ALA A 61 12.23 5.81 -10.37
N ALA A 62 11.06 6.10 -10.94
CA ALA A 62 10.90 6.49 -12.33
C ALA A 62 10.19 7.84 -12.40
N ALA A 63 10.65 8.71 -13.29
CA ALA A 63 10.04 10.03 -13.47
C ALA A 63 8.60 9.88 -13.99
N LEU A 64 7.66 10.51 -13.30
CA LEU A 64 6.30 10.66 -13.78
C LEU A 64 6.14 11.98 -14.53
N ALA A 65 6.66 13.05 -13.92
CA ALA A 65 6.66 14.42 -14.44
C ALA A 65 7.81 15.18 -13.78
N THR A 66 8.00 16.46 -14.13
CA THR A 66 9.03 17.30 -13.51
C THR A 66 8.81 17.35 -11.99
N ASN A 67 9.85 17.03 -11.23
CA ASN A 67 9.82 16.96 -9.75
C ASN A 67 8.80 15.98 -9.16
N ARG A 68 8.40 14.95 -9.93
CA ARG A 68 7.43 13.92 -9.52
C ARG A 68 7.90 12.54 -9.96
N TRP A 69 7.89 11.59 -9.02
CA TRP A 69 8.35 10.23 -9.27
C TRP A 69 7.31 9.18 -8.89
N THR A 70 7.47 8.00 -9.50
CA THR A 70 6.85 6.74 -9.06
C THR A 70 7.93 5.88 -8.45
N TYR A 71 7.62 5.20 -7.35
CA TYR A 71 8.61 4.48 -6.56
C TYR A 71 8.32 2.98 -6.58
N THR A 72 9.38 2.20 -6.69
CA THR A 72 9.35 0.78 -6.36
C THR A 72 9.72 0.60 -4.90
N VAL A 73 8.87 -0.07 -4.15
CA VAL A 73 9.05 -0.35 -2.74
C VAL A 73 8.93 -1.85 -2.47
N SER A 74 9.67 -2.31 -1.47
CA SER A 74 9.59 -3.66 -0.93
C SER A 74 9.56 -3.64 0.58
N LEU A 75 8.99 -4.67 1.21
CA LEU A 75 8.97 -4.78 2.66
C LEU A 75 10.39 -4.63 3.23
N TRP A 76 10.54 -3.76 4.23
CA TRP A 76 11.78 -3.61 4.97
C TRP A 76 11.55 -4.00 6.42
N VAL A 77 12.36 -4.95 6.88
CA VAL A 77 12.35 -5.41 8.27
C VAL A 77 13.66 -4.97 8.92
N PRO A 78 13.62 -4.16 9.99
CA PRO A 78 14.82 -3.74 10.69
C PRO A 78 15.58 -4.95 11.25
N ALA A 79 16.91 -4.84 11.25
CA ALA A 79 17.76 -5.85 11.90
C ALA A 79 17.51 -5.88 13.42
N SER A 80 17.54 -7.08 14.01
CA SER A 80 17.47 -7.26 15.46
C SER A 80 18.69 -6.61 16.13
N ILE A 81 18.46 -5.80 17.16
CA ILE A 81 19.52 -5.10 17.91
C ILE A 81 20.45 -6.10 18.63
N ALA A 82 19.94 -7.26 19.02
CA ALA A 82 20.64 -8.24 19.88
C ALA A 82 21.16 -9.49 19.15
N GLY A 83 21.23 -9.48 17.81
CA GLY A 83 21.93 -10.51 17.02
C GLY A 83 21.21 -11.86 16.85
N ALA A 84 20.22 -12.19 17.69
CA ALA A 84 19.29 -13.30 17.44
C ALA A 84 18.02 -12.73 16.79
N GLY A 85 17.74 -13.12 15.54
CA GLY A 85 16.58 -12.68 14.78
C GLY A 85 15.93 -13.82 14.02
N ILE A 86 14.62 -13.71 13.78
CA ILE A 86 13.87 -14.60 12.89
C ILE A 86 14.25 -14.23 11.44
N SER A 87 14.30 -15.21 10.54
CA SER A 87 14.49 -14.96 9.11
C SER A 87 13.45 -13.97 8.59
N THR A 88 13.88 -13.00 7.80
CA THR A 88 13.01 -12.05 7.13
C THR A 88 11.96 -12.78 6.31
N VAL A 89 10.68 -12.58 6.63
CA VAL A 89 9.58 -13.13 5.84
C VAL A 89 9.36 -12.22 4.64
N THR A 90 9.31 -12.80 3.44
CA THR A 90 8.88 -12.05 2.25
C THR A 90 7.36 -11.90 2.30
N ASP A 91 6.87 -10.67 2.45
CA ASP A 91 5.45 -10.37 2.32
C ASP A 91 5.17 -9.68 0.98
N PRO A 92 4.51 -10.37 0.02
CA PRO A 92 4.21 -9.77 -1.27
C PRO A 92 3.22 -8.60 -1.17
N ARG A 93 2.50 -8.46 -0.05
CA ARG A 93 1.52 -7.36 0.15
C ARG A 93 2.18 -5.98 0.26
N PHE A 94 3.50 -5.90 0.46
CA PHE A 94 4.25 -4.64 0.53
C PHE A 94 5.29 -4.49 -0.58
N ASN A 95 5.08 -5.19 -1.70
CA ASN A 95 5.88 -5.04 -2.91
C ASN A 95 5.05 -4.29 -3.96
N TYR A 96 5.33 -2.99 -4.11
CA TYR A 96 4.63 -2.14 -5.07
C TYR A 96 5.62 -1.52 -6.05
N THR A 97 5.33 -1.60 -7.34
CA THR A 97 6.11 -0.94 -8.40
C THR A 97 5.64 0.49 -8.68
N THR A 98 4.46 0.86 -8.18
CA THR A 98 3.81 2.14 -8.42
C THR A 98 3.39 2.79 -7.09
N CYS A 99 4.36 3.10 -6.24
CA CYS A 99 4.16 3.84 -5.00
C CYS A 99 4.35 5.35 -5.21
N ARG A 100 3.60 6.18 -4.49
CA ARG A 100 3.56 7.64 -4.67
C ARG A 100 4.02 8.39 -3.42
N ASN A 101 4.78 9.46 -3.58
CA ASN A 101 5.04 10.40 -2.49
C ASN A 101 3.99 11.51 -2.51
N LEU A 102 3.23 11.68 -1.43
CA LEU A 102 2.15 12.67 -1.39
C LEU A 102 2.64 14.11 -1.54
N ARG A 103 3.84 14.43 -1.05
CA ARG A 103 4.42 15.77 -1.19
C ARG A 103 4.57 16.19 -2.65
N GLU A 104 4.85 15.23 -3.51
CA GLU A 104 5.12 15.48 -4.92
C GLU A 104 3.86 15.71 -5.75
N GLU A 105 2.67 15.47 -5.21
CA GLU A 105 1.46 15.46 -6.03
C GLU A 105 1.16 16.82 -6.67
N PHE A 106 1.58 17.90 -6.00
CA PHE A 106 1.40 19.28 -6.44
C PHE A 106 2.67 19.92 -7.00
N ASN A 107 3.75 19.17 -7.14
CA ASN A 107 4.99 19.69 -7.69
C ASN A 107 4.83 20.03 -9.17
N THR A 108 5.46 21.13 -9.56
CA THR A 108 5.55 21.61 -10.94
C THR A 108 7.01 21.77 -11.33
N ALA A 109 7.28 22.31 -12.52
CA ALA A 109 8.65 22.59 -12.97
C ALA A 109 9.37 23.66 -12.13
N THR A 110 8.61 24.58 -11.53
CA THR A 110 9.16 25.75 -10.81
C THR A 110 8.77 25.76 -9.33
N THR A 111 7.87 24.87 -8.91
CA THR A 111 7.38 24.83 -7.53
C THR A 111 7.47 23.43 -6.98
N VAL A 112 8.09 23.28 -5.82
CA VAL A 112 8.17 22.00 -5.11
C VAL A 112 7.82 22.21 -3.64
N ASP A 113 6.91 21.37 -3.12
CA ASP A 113 6.37 21.47 -1.76
C ASP A 113 5.86 22.88 -1.43
N GLY A 114 5.32 23.59 -2.43
CA GLY A 114 4.84 24.98 -2.32
C GLY A 114 5.93 26.07 -2.39
N MET A 115 7.19 25.70 -2.59
CA MET A 115 8.32 26.64 -2.66
C MET A 115 8.80 26.84 -4.10
N ASP A 116 9.13 28.09 -4.47
CA ASP A 116 9.78 28.39 -5.74
C ASP A 116 11.23 27.87 -5.74
N ILE A 117 11.59 27.11 -6.77
CA ILE A 117 12.93 26.53 -6.94
C ILE A 117 13.77 27.24 -8.01
N THR A 118 13.30 28.37 -8.53
CA THR A 118 14.00 29.13 -9.58
C THR A 118 14.99 30.15 -9.03
N THR A 119 14.83 30.59 -7.78
CA THR A 119 15.67 31.65 -7.18
C THR A 119 15.96 31.36 -5.69
N PRO A 120 17.12 30.80 -5.32
CA PRO A 120 18.18 30.31 -6.20
C PRO A 120 17.75 29.06 -6.97
N ALA A 121 18.33 28.85 -8.15
CA ALA A 121 17.99 27.69 -8.96
C ALA A 121 18.34 26.41 -8.20
N SER A 122 17.37 25.52 -8.08
CA SER A 122 17.48 24.28 -7.33
C SER A 122 16.89 23.11 -8.11
N THR A 123 17.42 21.93 -7.88
CA THR A 123 16.92 20.68 -8.44
C THR A 123 16.55 19.72 -7.32
N ILE A 124 15.58 18.87 -7.59
CA ILE A 124 15.06 17.93 -6.60
C ILE A 124 15.13 16.53 -7.18
N GLY A 125 15.58 15.60 -6.34
CA GLY A 125 15.73 14.20 -6.69
C GLY A 125 14.60 13.34 -6.12
N PRO A 126 14.47 12.09 -6.58
CA PRO A 126 13.60 11.12 -5.93
C PRO A 126 14.08 10.83 -4.50
N VAL A 127 13.15 10.44 -3.63
CA VAL A 127 13.44 10.08 -2.24
C VAL A 127 14.47 8.95 -2.17
N GLY A 128 15.53 9.15 -1.38
CA GLY A 128 16.63 8.19 -1.23
C GLY A 128 17.71 8.27 -2.30
N SER A 129 17.61 9.23 -3.23
CA SER A 129 18.65 9.48 -4.23
C SER A 129 19.79 10.33 -3.70
N VAL A 130 20.92 10.25 -4.40
CA VAL A 130 22.10 11.09 -4.19
C VAL A 130 22.47 11.73 -5.53
N TRP A 131 22.96 12.97 -5.49
CA TRP A 131 23.48 13.64 -6.67
C TRP A 131 24.86 13.10 -7.04
N THR A 132 25.02 12.66 -8.29
CA THR A 132 26.27 12.03 -8.78
C THR A 132 27.26 13.01 -9.43
N GLY A 133 26.94 14.30 -9.44
CA GLY A 133 27.66 15.32 -10.21
C GLY A 133 26.93 15.72 -11.49
N THR A 134 26.19 14.79 -12.11
CA THR A 134 25.47 15.02 -13.37
C THR A 134 23.96 14.79 -13.28
N ALA A 135 23.52 13.83 -12.46
CA ALA A 135 22.11 13.50 -12.28
C ALA A 135 21.83 12.93 -10.88
N TRP A 136 20.55 12.94 -10.49
CA TRP A 136 20.06 12.20 -9.34
C TRP A 136 20.01 10.70 -9.65
N THR A 137 20.44 9.85 -8.71
CA THR A 137 20.28 8.39 -8.85
C THR A 137 18.80 7.99 -8.84
N THR A 138 18.43 7.01 -9.66
CA THR A 138 17.06 6.49 -9.76
C THR A 138 16.95 5.01 -9.39
N SER A 139 18.07 4.32 -9.21
CA SER A 139 18.16 2.92 -8.82
C SER A 139 19.04 2.75 -7.59
N SER A 140 18.92 1.59 -6.94
CA SER A 140 19.68 1.29 -5.72
C SER A 140 19.45 2.36 -4.64
N LEU A 141 18.22 2.86 -4.57
CA LEU A 141 17.81 3.80 -3.55
C LEU A 141 17.82 3.10 -2.19
N THR A 142 18.13 3.84 -1.13
CA THR A 142 18.35 3.28 0.22
C THR A 142 17.42 3.88 1.28
N ALA A 143 16.42 4.67 0.85
CA ALA A 143 15.46 5.24 1.77
C ALA A 143 14.47 4.19 2.27
N VAL A 144 14.06 4.34 3.53
CA VAL A 144 13.01 3.53 4.16
C VAL A 144 11.84 4.44 4.51
N ALA A 145 10.61 4.09 4.16
CA ALA A 145 9.43 4.90 4.43
C ALA A 145 8.29 4.05 4.98
N MET A 146 7.45 4.66 5.81
CA MET A 146 6.16 4.07 6.14
C MET A 146 5.25 4.21 4.91
N VAL A 147 4.83 3.10 4.34
CA VAL A 147 3.92 3.06 3.20
C VAL A 147 2.53 2.74 3.71
N PHE A 148 1.57 3.53 3.25
CA PHE A 148 0.15 3.35 3.47
C PHE A 148 -0.52 2.94 2.16
N VAL A 149 -1.54 2.11 2.27
CA VAL A 149 -2.27 1.59 1.10
C VAL A 149 -3.74 1.91 1.26
N VAL A 150 -4.29 2.58 0.26
CA VAL A 150 -5.74 2.82 0.07
C VAL A 150 -6.19 2.20 -1.25
N TYR A 151 -7.48 2.25 -1.56
CA TYR A 151 -7.98 1.92 -2.90
C TYR A 151 -8.23 3.21 -3.69
N ASP A 152 -7.83 3.22 -4.96
CA ASP A 152 -8.20 4.28 -5.88
C ASP A 152 -9.66 4.16 -6.35
N LEU A 153 -10.13 5.15 -7.14
CA LEU A 153 -11.48 5.15 -7.70
C LEU A 153 -11.76 3.99 -8.67
N GLY A 154 -10.71 3.33 -9.18
CA GLY A 154 -10.81 2.13 -10.00
C GLY A 154 -10.79 0.83 -9.18
N GLY A 155 -10.68 0.91 -7.86
CA GLY A 155 -10.56 -0.23 -6.96
C GLY A 155 -9.16 -0.87 -6.92
N ASN A 156 -8.14 -0.25 -7.52
CA ASN A 156 -6.76 -0.73 -7.45
C ASN A 156 -6.06 -0.24 -6.18
N ALA A 157 -5.07 -0.99 -5.71
CA ALA A 157 -4.24 -0.56 -4.58
C ALA A 157 -3.44 0.69 -4.94
N TYR A 158 -3.65 1.76 -4.18
CA TYR A 158 -2.90 3.00 -4.25
C TYR A 158 -1.96 3.07 -3.04
N ALA A 159 -0.70 2.68 -3.27
CA ALA A 159 0.36 2.76 -2.27
C ALA A 159 0.98 4.15 -2.27
N PHE A 160 1.09 4.76 -1.09
CA PHE A 160 1.71 6.06 -0.93
C PHE A 160 2.52 6.17 0.36
N PHE A 161 3.40 7.15 0.41
CA PHE A 161 4.13 7.53 1.61
C PHE A 161 4.29 9.04 1.67
N ASP A 162 4.79 9.52 2.80
CA ASP A 162 5.21 10.90 2.98
C ASP A 162 6.68 10.92 3.43
N ARG A 163 7.57 11.45 2.59
CA ARG A 163 8.98 11.67 2.93
C ARG A 163 9.57 12.83 2.11
N PRO A 164 10.38 13.72 2.71
CA PRO A 164 11.02 14.80 1.97
C PRO A 164 11.93 14.30 0.85
N ASN A 165 11.90 15.00 -0.27
CA ASN A 165 12.83 14.78 -1.38
C ASN A 165 14.21 15.42 -1.08
N PRO A 166 15.31 14.81 -1.54
CA PRO A 166 16.60 15.48 -1.54
C PRO A 166 16.58 16.67 -2.49
N VAL A 167 17.15 17.79 -2.04
CA VAL A 167 17.23 19.06 -2.77
C VAL A 167 18.69 19.44 -2.93
N ARG A 168 19.03 20.04 -4.07
CA ARG A 168 20.35 20.59 -4.35
C ARG A 168 20.22 21.95 -5.04
N CYS A 169 20.91 22.97 -4.54
CA CYS A 169 21.12 24.21 -5.28
C CYS A 169 22.03 23.96 -6.48
N THR A 170 21.66 24.49 -7.64
CA THR A 170 22.50 24.42 -8.85
C THR A 170 23.51 25.56 -8.91
N ASP A 171 23.23 26.65 -8.20
CA ASP A 171 24.09 27.82 -8.14
C ASP A 171 25.11 27.65 -7.01
N ALA A 172 26.39 27.84 -7.34
CA ALA A 172 27.51 27.86 -6.40
C ALA A 172 27.82 29.30 -5.97
#